data_AF-A0A7J9XBA4-F1
#
_entry.id   AF-A0A7J9XBA4-F1
#
_cell.length_a   1.000
_cell.length_b   1.000
_cell.length_c   1.000
_cell.angle_alpha   90.00
_cell.angle_beta   90.00
_cell.angle_gamma   90.00
#
_symmetry.space_group_name_H-M   'P 1'
#
loop_
_entity.id
_entity.type
_entity.pdbx_description
1 polymer ?
#
loop_
_entity_poly.entity_id
_entity_poly.type
_entity_poly.pdbx_seq_one_letter_code
_entity_poly.pdbx_strand_id
1 'polypeptide(L)'
;MSTAPIEQAAEAIGAIGAWEPESITEVDQFLDDLGSLYEALATTQANLAERFASDLPIGRPIVDHLSELASGTAALTDHASQGRAIFRRHHEAEFERLENPRPQEEMWDVTANQ
;
A
#
# COMPACT_ATOMS: atom_id res chain seq x y z
N MET A 1 6.97 -8.61 28.00
CA MET A 1 7.09 -7.16 27.80
C MET A 1 6.06 -6.78 26.75
N SER A 2 5.19 -5.80 27.00
CA SER A 2 4.30 -5.29 25.95
C SER A 2 5.19 -4.60 24.93
N THR A 3 5.29 -5.15 23.71
CA THR A 3 5.88 -4.43 22.58
C THR A 3 5.10 -3.13 22.40
N ALA A 4 5.79 -2.03 22.17
CA ALA A 4 5.12 -0.76 21.95
C ALA A 4 4.24 -0.88 20.69
N PRO A 5 3.04 -0.26 20.63
CA PRO A 5 2.16 -0.36 19.46
C PRO A 5 2.86 0.00 18.13
N ILE A 6 3.84 0.92 18.18
CA ILE A 6 4.66 1.30 17.02
C ILE A 6 5.57 0.17 16.52
N GLU A 7 6.09 -0.68 17.42
CA GLU A 7 6.96 -1.81 17.04
C GLU A 7 6.14 -2.88 16.30
N GLN A 8 4.93 -3.16 16.76
CA GLN A 8 4.02 -4.11 16.09
C GLN A 8 3.61 -3.61 14.70
N ALA A 9 3.31 -2.30 14.58
CA ALA A 9 2.99 -1.70 13.28
C ALA A 9 4.20 -1.75 12.32
N ALA A 10 5.40 -1.45 12.82
CA ALA A 10 6.63 -1.50 12.02
C ALA A 10 6.97 -2.94 11.57
N GLU A 11 6.76 -3.94 12.42
CA GLU A 11 6.95 -5.35 12.08
C GLU A 11 5.97 -5.79 10.98
N ALA A 12 4.69 -5.45 11.11
CA ALA A 12 3.67 -5.77 10.11
C ALA A 12 3.97 -5.12 8.75
N ILE A 13 4.40 -3.85 8.73
CA ILE A 13 4.81 -3.17 7.51
C ILE A 13 6.09 -3.81 6.94
N GLY A 14 7.04 -4.18 7.79
CA GLY A 14 8.29 -4.83 7.39
C GLY A 14 8.05 -6.17 6.68
N ALA A 15 7.05 -6.93 7.10
CA ALA A 15 6.68 -8.21 6.47
C ALA A 15 6.25 -8.06 5.00
N ILE A 16 5.68 -6.91 4.62
CA ILE A 16 5.32 -6.60 3.22
C ILE A 16 6.57 -6.65 2.32
N GLY A 17 7.74 -6.24 2.82
CA GLY A 17 8.97 -6.22 2.03
C GLY A 17 9.55 -7.61 1.71
N ALA A 18 9.06 -8.66 2.38
CA ALA A 18 9.44 -10.05 2.12
C ALA A 18 8.41 -10.79 1.26
N TRP A 19 7.34 -10.12 0.85
CA TRP A 19 6.32 -10.71 -0.02
C TRP A 19 6.85 -10.92 -1.44
N GLU A 20 6.66 -12.12 -1.96
CA GLU A 20 7.04 -12.50 -3.33
C GLU A 20 5.75 -12.72 -4.14
N PRO A 21 5.46 -11.88 -5.15
CA PRO A 21 4.29 -12.07 -6.01
C PRO A 21 4.47 -13.28 -6.92
N GLU A 22 3.43 -14.10 -7.05
CA GLU A 22 3.41 -15.27 -7.94
C GLU A 22 2.88 -14.92 -9.34
N SER A 23 2.18 -13.79 -9.46
CA SER A 23 1.56 -13.36 -10.73
C SER A 23 1.58 -11.85 -10.92
N ILE A 24 1.39 -11.43 -12.17
CA ILE A 24 1.27 -10.01 -12.52
C ILE A 24 0.00 -9.38 -11.92
N THR A 25 -1.07 -10.16 -11.77
CA THR A 25 -2.33 -9.73 -11.16
C THR A 25 -2.16 -9.42 -9.68
N GLU A 26 -1.34 -10.21 -8.98
CA GLU A 26 -0.99 -9.94 -7.59
C GLU A 26 -0.22 -8.63 -7.43
N VAL A 27 0.70 -8.32 -8.34
CA VAL A 27 1.40 -7.03 -8.35
C VAL A 27 0.44 -5.86 -8.63
N ASP A 28 -0.51 -6.02 -9.55
CA ASP A 28 -1.53 -4.99 -9.81
C ASP A 28 -2.38 -4.71 -8.58
N GLN A 29 -2.84 -5.77 -7.90
CA GLN A 29 -3.63 -5.66 -6.68
C GLN A 29 -2.82 -5.02 -5.55
N PHE A 30 -1.57 -5.43 -5.36
CA PHE A 30 -0.68 -4.82 -4.38
C PHE A 30 -0.51 -3.31 -4.60
N LEU A 31 -0.33 -2.88 -5.85
CA LEU A 31 -0.20 -1.45 -6.18
C LEU A 31 -1.52 -0.69 -5.99
N ASP A 32 -2.66 -1.35 -6.15
CA ASP A 32 -3.97 -0.77 -5.83
C ASP A 32 -4.14 -0.55 -4.32
N ASP A 33 -3.81 -1.58 -3.53
CA ASP A 33 -3.99 -1.59 -2.07
C ASP A 33 -2.97 -0.71 -1.33
N LEU A 34 -1.84 -0.40 -1.96
CA LEU A 34 -0.79 0.44 -1.37
C LEU A 34 -1.31 1.83 -0.98
N GLY A 35 -2.29 2.37 -1.71
CA GLY A 35 -2.96 3.62 -1.36
C GLY A 35 -3.66 3.55 -0.01
N SER A 36 -4.36 2.45 0.26
CA SER A 36 -5.06 2.24 1.54
C SER A 36 -4.10 2.14 2.73
N LEU A 37 -2.89 1.60 2.54
CA LEU A 37 -1.86 1.60 3.59
C LEU A 37 -1.46 3.03 3.98
N TYR A 38 -1.19 3.90 2.99
CA TYR A 38 -0.83 5.29 3.25
C TYR A 38 -1.99 6.08 3.86
N GLU A 39 -3.22 5.85 3.41
CA GLU A 39 -4.41 6.46 3.98
C GLU A 39 -4.60 6.08 5.46
N ALA A 40 -4.44 4.80 5.79
CA ALA A 40 -4.52 4.32 7.17
C ALA A 40 -3.45 4.95 8.07
N LEU A 41 -2.22 5.10 7.56
CA LEU A 41 -1.12 5.73 8.28
C LEU A 41 -1.37 7.24 8.49
N ALA A 42 -1.81 7.95 7.45
CA ALA A 42 -2.16 9.37 7.52
C ALA A 42 -3.29 9.62 8.54
N THR A 43 -4.33 8.79 8.49
CA THR A 43 -5.47 8.84 9.44
C THR A 43 -5.01 8.61 10.87
N THR A 44 -4.10 7.65 11.09
CA THR A 44 -3.55 7.37 12.41
C THR A 44 -2.77 8.58 12.96
N GLN A 45 -1.95 9.22 12.13
CA GLN A 45 -1.18 10.41 12.50
C GLN A 45 -2.09 11.60 12.83
N ALA A 46 -3.14 11.83 12.04
CA ALA A 46 -4.14 12.87 12.29
C ALA A 46 -4.88 12.64 13.62
N ASN A 47 -5.31 11.41 13.89
CA ASN A 47 -5.98 11.05 15.15
C ASN A 47 -5.06 11.23 16.36
N LEU A 48 -3.76 10.95 16.23
CA LEU A 48 -2.79 11.21 17.30
C LEU A 48 -2.62 12.71 17.54
N ALA A 49 -2.52 13.52 16.48
CA ALA A 49 -2.44 14.97 16.59
C ALA A 49 -3.67 15.54 17.34
N GLU A 50 -4.88 15.10 16.96
CA GLU A 50 -6.13 15.52 17.60
C GLU A 50 -6.15 15.15 19.09
N ARG A 51 -5.88 13.87 19.42
CA ARG A 51 -5.84 13.41 20.81
C ARG A 51 -4.77 14.11 21.64
N PHE A 52 -3.61 14.41 21.06
CA PHE A 52 -2.53 15.10 21.77
C PHE A 52 -2.86 16.57 21.99
N ALA A 53 -3.66 17.18 21.13
CA ALA A 53 -4.15 18.54 21.29
C ALA A 53 -5.27 18.66 22.34
N SER A 54 -6.13 17.63 22.47
CA SER A 54 -7.31 17.67 23.33
C SER A 54 -7.09 17.06 24.72
N ASP A 55 -6.41 15.91 24.79
CA ASP A 55 -6.48 15.02 25.96
C ASP A 55 -5.21 15.02 26.81
N LEU A 56 -4.09 15.51 26.25
CA LEU A 56 -2.77 15.42 26.87
C LEU A 56 -2.10 16.81 26.90
N PRO A 57 -1.24 17.10 27.90
CA PRO A 57 -0.50 18.36 27.97
C PRO A 57 0.69 18.39 27.01
N ILE A 58 0.46 18.07 25.73
CA ILE A 58 1.48 18.05 24.69
C ILE A 58 1.60 19.44 24.08
N GLY A 59 2.83 19.91 23.91
CA GLY A 59 3.11 21.21 23.33
C GLY A 59 2.65 21.30 21.88
N ARG A 60 2.09 22.45 21.51
CA ARG A 60 1.61 22.75 20.16
C ARG A 60 2.58 22.37 19.02
N PRO A 61 3.92 22.58 19.13
CA PRO A 61 4.84 22.20 18.08
C PRO A 61 4.82 20.71 17.70
N ILE A 62 4.53 19.81 18.66
CA ILE A 62 4.44 18.37 18.39
C ILE A 62 3.14 18.03 17.66
N VAL A 63 2.04 18.67 18.04
CA VAL A 63 0.73 18.51 17.37
C VAL A 63 0.82 18.98 15.92
N ASP A 64 1.42 20.16 15.69
CA ASP A 64 1.60 20.70 14.33
C ASP A 64 2.47 19.75 13.50
N HIS A 65 3.57 19.25 14.08
CA HIS A 65 4.44 18.29 13.39
C HIS A 65 3.71 16.97 13.04
N LEU A 66 2.87 16.42 13.92
CA LEU A 66 2.07 15.24 13.61
C LEU A 66 1.04 15.50 12.49
N SER A 67 0.50 16.71 12.43
CA SER A 67 -0.45 17.13 11.39
C SER A 67 0.25 17.29 10.03
N GLU A 68 1.49 17.79 10.03
CA GLU A 68 2.36 17.84 8.85
C GLU A 68 2.70 16.43 8.35
N LEU A 69 3.05 15.50 9.25
CA LEU A 69 3.29 14.09 8.91
C LEU A 69 2.05 13.43 8.29
N ALA A 70 0.86 13.67 8.86
CA ALA A 70 -0.40 13.17 8.32
C ALA A 70 -0.64 13.66 6.89
N SER A 71 -0.43 14.96 6.66
CA SER A 71 -0.60 15.59 5.34
C SER A 71 0.41 15.06 4.32
N GLY A 72 1.68 14.92 4.71
CA GLY A 72 2.73 14.37 3.86
C GLY A 72 2.48 12.91 3.48
N THR A 73 2.00 12.10 4.43
CA THR A 73 1.62 10.71 4.18
C THR A 73 0.40 10.60 3.28
N ALA A 74 -0.61 11.45 3.47
CA ALA A 74 -1.78 11.49 2.60
C ALA A 74 -1.41 11.78 1.14
N ALA A 75 -0.40 12.63 0.89
CA ALA A 75 0.08 12.88 -0.48
C ALA A 75 0.69 11.64 -1.16
N LEU A 76 1.08 10.61 -0.40
CA LEU A 76 1.61 9.36 -0.98
C LEU A 76 0.50 8.49 -1.59
N THR A 77 -0.77 8.69 -1.24
CA THR A 77 -1.88 7.92 -1.83
C THR A 77 -1.98 8.17 -3.33
N ASP A 78 -1.89 9.45 -3.75
CA ASP A 78 -1.89 9.85 -5.16
C ASP A 78 -0.71 9.23 -5.93
N HIS A 79 0.46 9.13 -5.29
CA HIS A 79 1.62 8.48 -5.87
C HIS A 79 1.45 6.97 -6.01
N ALA A 80 0.80 6.30 -5.04
CA ALA A 80 0.47 4.88 -5.15
C ALA A 80 -0.45 4.61 -6.34
N SER A 81 -1.51 5.41 -6.53
CA SER A 81 -2.42 5.29 -7.67
C SER A 81 -1.73 5.48 -9.02
N GLN A 82 -0.76 6.40 -9.10
CA GLN A 82 0.06 6.57 -10.31
C GLN A 82 0.92 5.34 -10.61
N GLY A 83 1.47 4.70 -9.57
CA GLY A 83 2.28 3.49 -9.70
C GLY A 83 1.52 2.36 -10.40
N ARG A 84 0.28 2.08 -9.97
CA ARG A 84 -0.60 1.10 -10.61
C ARG A 84 -0.87 1.43 -12.09
N ALA A 85 -1.21 2.68 -12.39
CA ALA A 85 -1.47 3.11 -13.77
C ALA A 85 -0.26 2.93 -14.69
N ILE A 86 0.95 3.26 -14.20
CA ILE A 86 2.21 3.05 -14.92
C ILE A 86 2.44 1.55 -15.15
N PHE A 87 2.22 0.73 -14.13
CA PHE A 87 2.40 -0.71 -14.20
C PHE A 87 1.50 -1.35 -15.26
N ARG A 88 0.19 -1.07 -15.22
CA ARG A 88 -0.76 -1.58 -16.21
C ARG A 88 -0.45 -1.13 -17.63
N ARG A 89 -0.05 0.13 -17.82
CA ARG A 89 0.35 0.64 -19.13
C ARG A 89 1.59 -0.09 -19.68
N HIS A 90 2.55 -0.44 -18.84
CA HIS A 90 3.76 -1.15 -19.28
C HIS A 90 3.47 -2.62 -19.65
N HIS A 91 2.45 -3.22 -19.04
CA HIS A 91 2.10 -4.63 -19.22
C HIS A 91 0.74 -4.81 -19.92
N GLU A 92 0.34 -3.84 -20.73
CA GLU A 92 -0.98 -3.79 -21.37
C GLU A 92 -1.32 -5.08 -22.13
N ALA A 93 -0.37 -5.63 -22.89
CA ALA A 93 -0.57 -6.86 -23.66
C ALA A 93 -0.83 -8.10 -22.78
N GLU A 94 -0.20 -8.16 -21.60
CA GLU A 94 -0.42 -9.27 -20.66
C GLU A 94 -1.76 -9.14 -19.96
N PHE A 95 -2.16 -7.93 -19.57
CA PHE A 95 -3.51 -7.69 -19.06
C PHE A 95 -4.59 -7.95 -20.11
N GLU A 96 -4.37 -7.57 -21.37
CA GLU A 96 -5.29 -7.87 -22.48
C GLU A 96 -5.47 -9.40 -22.64
N ARG A 97 -4.38 -10.16 -22.53
CA ARG A 97 -4.39 -11.63 -22.57
C ARG A 97 -5.17 -12.25 -21.41
N LEU A 98 -4.93 -11.76 -20.18
CA LEU A 98 -5.61 -12.25 -18.97
C LEU A 98 -7.11 -11.89 -18.94
N GLU A 99 -7.46 -10.70 -19.43
CA GLU A 99 -8.84 -10.19 -19.44
C GLU A 99 -9.64 -10.72 -20.64
N ASN A 100 -8.97 -11.01 -21.77
CA ASN A 100 -9.55 -11.54 -23.00
C ASN A 100 -8.76 -12.75 -23.52
N PRO A 101 -8.80 -13.90 -22.82
CA PRO A 101 -8.06 -15.08 -23.21
C PRO A 101 -8.54 -15.60 -24.57
N ARG A 102 -7.61 -16.09 -25.37
CA ARG A 102 -7.92 -16.72 -26.66
C ARG A 102 -8.62 -18.07 -26.40
N PRO A 103 -9.50 -18.52 -27.31
CA PRO A 103 -10.07 -19.85 -27.22
C PRO A 103 -8.95 -20.92 -27.14
N GLN A 104 -9.00 -21.79 -26.13
CA GLN A 104 -8.04 -22.89 -25.88
C GLN A 104 -6.62 -22.46 -25.48
N GLU A 105 -6.42 -21.26 -24.94
CA GLU A 105 -5.09 -20.78 -24.53
C GLU A 105 -4.42 -21.62 -23.43
N GLU A 106 -5.22 -22.21 -22.55
CA GLU A 106 -4.81 -23.18 -21.52
C GLU A 106 -4.13 -24.45 -22.08
N MET A 107 -4.30 -24.76 -23.37
CA MET A 107 -3.59 -25.86 -24.05
C MET A 107 -2.15 -25.51 -24.45
N TRP A 108 -1.80 -24.22 -24.40
CA TRP A 108 -0.48 -23.69 -24.78
C TRP A 108 0.34 -23.26 -23.57
N ASP A 109 -0.23 -23.34 -22.36
CA ASP A 109 0.47 -23.05 -21.12
C ASP A 109 1.38 -24.23 -20.73
N VAL A 110 2.63 -24.17 -21.19
CA VAL A 110 3.64 -25.20 -20.94
C VAL A 110 4.21 -25.18 -19.51
N THR A 111 3.81 -24.23 -18.66
CA THR A 111 4.23 -24.18 -17.26
C THR A 111 3.58 -25.28 -16.41
N ALA A 112 2.40 -25.77 -16.81
CA ALA A 112 1.73 -26.92 -16.19
C ALA A 112 2.38 -28.28 -16.50
N ASN A 113 3.40 -28.32 -17.37
CA ASN A 113 4.12 -29.54 -17.78
C ASN A 113 5.52 -29.69 -17.16
N GLN A 114 5.85 -28.94 -16.10
CA GLN A 114 7.10 -29.10 -15.34
C GLN A 114 6.88 -29.82 -14.01
#